data_AF-A0A7W1Q595-F1
#
_entry.id   AF-A0A7W1Q595-F1
#
_cell.length_a   1.000
_cell.length_b   1.000
_cell.length_c   1.000
_cell.angle_alpha   90.00
_cell.angle_beta   90.00
_cell.angle_gamma   90.00
#
_symmetry.space_group_name_H-M   'P 1'
#
loop_
_entity.id
_entity.type
_entity.pdbx_description
1 polymer ?
#
loop_
_entity_poly.entity_id
_entity_poly.type
_entity_poly.pdbx_seq_one_letter_code
_entity_poly.pdbx_strand_id
1 'polypeptide(L)'
;MDIVATITIFVLAVFVGVEVISKVPPTLHTPLMSATNAIHGVILVGALIVLAQAYSPLEIIIGTAAVIFGTLNVVGGFVVTDRMLEMFKKKPVKKQ
;
A
#
# COMPACT_ATOMS: atom_id res chain seq x y z
N MET A 1 2.27 20.94 10.96
CA MET A 1 3.58 20.50 11.48
C MET A 1 4.62 21.44 10.93
N ASP A 2 5.62 21.81 11.72
CA ASP A 2 6.75 22.56 11.17
C ASP A 2 7.65 21.63 10.33
N ILE A 3 8.54 22.24 9.54
CA ILE A 3 9.42 21.50 8.62
C ILE A 3 10.37 20.56 9.38
N VAL A 4 10.81 20.97 10.58
CA VAL A 4 11.71 20.20 11.44
C VAL A 4 11.02 18.91 11.88
N ALA A 5 9.76 18.98 12.33
CA ALA A 5 8.97 17.82 12.71
C ALA A 5 8.68 16.91 11.52
N THR A 6 8.33 17.45 10.34
CA THR A 6 8.08 16.62 9.14
C THR A 6 9.33 15.87 8.69
N ILE A 7 10.49 16.53 8.67
CA ILE A 7 11.77 15.87 8.33
C ILE A 7 12.13 14.83 9.39
N THR A 8 11.92 15.14 10.68
CA THR A 8 12.17 14.19 11.77
C THR A 8 11.32 12.93 11.60
N ILE A 9 10.01 13.07 11.35
CA ILE A 9 9.11 11.94 11.10
C ILE A 9 9.56 11.15 9.86
N PHE A 10 9.90 11.85 8.77
CA PHE A 10 10.36 11.20 7.54
C PHE A 10 11.61 10.35 7.77
N VAL A 11 12.64 10.92 8.41
CA VAL A 11 13.90 10.22 8.69
C VAL A 11 13.66 9.03 9.62
N LEU A 12 12.91 9.21 10.70
CA LEU A 12 12.59 8.12 11.62
C LEU A 12 11.77 7.01 10.95
N ALA A 13 10.81 7.36 10.08
CA ALA A 13 10.04 6.38 9.32
C ALA A 13 10.92 5.55 8.38
N VAL A 14 11.93 6.15 7.74
CA VAL A 14 12.91 5.43 6.91
C VAL A 14 13.70 4.43 7.76
N PHE A 15 14.22 4.85 8.92
CA PHE A 15 14.93 3.95 9.82
C PHE A 15 14.06 2.78 10.28
N VAL A 16 12.81 3.05 10.67
CA VAL A 16 11.84 2.01 11.03
C VAL A 16 11.59 1.05 9.87
N GLY A 17 11.41 1.57 8.65
CA GLY A 17 11.20 0.74 7.46
C GLY A 17 12.36 -0.23 7.20
N VAL A 18 13.60 0.26 7.27
CA VAL A 18 14.80 -0.58 7.10
C VAL A 18 14.87 -1.66 8.18
N GLU A 19 14.75 -1.28 9.46
CA GLU A 19 14.86 -2.19 10.60
C GLU A 19 13.79 -3.29 10.58
N VAL A 20 12.56 -2.97 10.17
CA VAL A 20 11.46 -3.93 10.06
C VAL A 20 11.68 -4.90 8.90
N ILE A 21 12.06 -4.39 7.72
CA ILE A 21 12.27 -5.23 6.52
C ILE A 21 13.46 -6.18 6.71
N SER A 22 14.54 -5.74 7.37
CA SER A 22 15.72 -6.57 7.66
C SER A 22 15.42 -7.81 8.51
N LYS A 23 14.28 -7.86 9.19
CA LYS A 23 13.86 -9.00 10.04
C LYS A 23 12.87 -9.94 9.37
N VAL A 24 12.48 -9.70 8.11
CA VAL A 24 11.57 -10.56 7.37
C VAL A 24 12.34 -11.78 6.83
N PRO A 25 11.85 -13.03 7.02
CA PRO A 25 12.52 -14.20 6.49
C PRO A 25 12.48 -14.24 4.95
N PRO A 26 13.52 -14.82 4.28
CA PRO A 26 13.61 -14.91 2.82
C PRO A 26 12.37 -15.45 2.11
N THR A 27 11.68 -16.41 2.75
CA THR A 27 10.46 -17.02 2.23
C THR A 27 9.29 -16.05 2.07
N LEU A 28 9.30 -14.92 2.77
CA LEU A 28 8.24 -13.91 2.74
C LEU A 28 8.55 -12.69 1.87
N HIS A 29 9.68 -12.63 1.17
CA HIS A 29 10.03 -11.44 0.37
C HIS A 29 9.01 -11.17 -0.76
N THR A 30 8.50 -12.21 -1.42
CA THR A 30 7.50 -12.05 -2.48
C THR A 30 6.14 -11.59 -1.92
N PRO A 31 5.57 -12.22 -0.86
CA PRO A 31 4.42 -11.66 -0.16
C PRO A 31 4.64 -10.24 0.36
N LEU A 32 5.83 -9.93 0.89
CA LEU A 32 6.19 -8.59 1.39
C LEU A 32 6.22 -7.55 0.27
N MET A 33 6.76 -7.90 -0.91
CA MET A 33 6.74 -7.05 -2.09
C MET A 33 5.30 -6.72 -2.49
N SER A 34 4.41 -7.72 -2.51
CA SER A 34 2.98 -7.50 -2.78
C SER A 34 2.30 -6.64 -1.70
N ALA A 35 2.60 -6.90 -0.42
CA ALA A 35 2.02 -6.15 0.70
C ALA A 35 2.43 -4.68 0.68
N THR A 36 3.72 -4.39 0.46
CA THR A 36 4.23 -3.02 0.33
C THR A 36 3.65 -2.32 -0.89
N ASN A 37 3.35 -3.06 -1.98
CA ASN A 37 2.61 -2.53 -3.12
C ASN A 37 1.17 -2.11 -2.78
N ALA A 38 0.50 -2.83 -1.86
CA ALA A 38 -0.84 -2.46 -1.39
C ALA A 38 -0.81 -1.24 -0.46
N ILE A 39 0.21 -1.13 0.40
CA ILE A 39 0.34 -0.05 1.40
C ILE A 39 0.60 1.30 0.75
N HIS A 40 1.46 1.37 -0.28
CA HIS A 40 1.70 2.64 -0.98
C HIS A 40 0.45 3.14 -1.74
N GLY A 41 -0.57 2.29 -1.90
CA GLY A 41 -1.90 2.65 -2.36
C GLY A 41 -2.59 3.75 -1.52
N VAL A 42 -2.01 4.17 -0.38
CA VAL A 42 -2.39 5.39 0.36
C VAL A 42 -2.46 6.65 -0.54
N ILE A 43 -1.83 6.64 -1.71
CA ILE A 43 -2.03 7.65 -2.77
C ILE A 43 -3.51 7.92 -3.08
N LEU A 44 -4.41 6.95 -2.87
CA LEU A 44 -5.85 7.10 -3.01
C LEU A 44 -6.41 8.23 -2.14
N VAL A 45 -5.89 8.41 -0.91
CA VAL A 45 -6.31 9.49 -0.01
C VAL A 45 -5.96 10.85 -0.64
N GLY A 46 -4.76 10.98 -1.20
CA GLY A 46 -4.35 12.17 -1.93
C GLY A 46 -5.22 12.45 -3.15
N ALA A 47 -5.50 11.41 -3.94
CA ALA A 47 -6.36 11.50 -5.12
C ALA A 47 -7.79 11.97 -4.77
N LEU A 48 -8.36 11.48 -3.67
CA LEU A 48 -9.67 11.90 -3.18
C LEU A 48 -9.67 13.38 -2.74
N ILE A 49 -8.63 13.82 -2.02
CA ILE A 49 -8.48 15.23 -1.59
C ILE A 49 -8.35 16.15 -2.81
N VAL A 50 -7.57 15.75 -3.81
CA VAL A 50 -7.40 16.53 -5.06
C VAL A 50 -8.70 16.60 -5.85
N LEU A 51 -9.38 15.46 -6.05
CA LEU A 51 -10.66 15.43 -6.76
C LEU A 51 -11.75 16.24 -6.05
N ALA A 52 -11.76 16.25 -4.71
CA ALA A 52 -12.69 17.06 -3.93
C ALA A 52 -12.52 18.58 -4.12
N GLN A 53 -11.35 19.01 -4.62
CA GLN A 53 -11.03 20.41 -4.91
C GLN A 53 -11.03 20.70 -6.42
N ALA A 54 -11.49 19.78 -7.26
CA ALA A 54 -11.50 19.95 -8.71
C ALA A 54 -12.65 20.88 -9.14
N TYR A 55 -12.33 21.87 -9.98
CA TYR A 55 -13.30 22.83 -10.52
C TYR A 55 -13.43 22.77 -12.03
N SER A 56 -12.34 22.46 -12.74
CA SER A 56 -12.38 22.34 -14.20
C SER A 56 -12.77 20.92 -14.65
N PRO A 57 -13.42 20.76 -15.82
CA PRO A 57 -13.72 19.43 -16.36
C PRO A 57 -12.49 18.53 -16.51
N LEU A 58 -11.33 19.12 -16.82
CA LEU A 58 -10.06 18.40 -16.94
C LEU A 58 -9.58 17.87 -15.57
N GLU A 59 -9.61 18.69 -14.52
CA GLU A 59 -9.27 18.27 -13.15
C GLU A 59 -10.18 17.15 -12.66
N ILE A 60 -11.48 17.23 -12.95
CA ILE A 60 -12.44 16.19 -12.56
C ILE A 60 -12.12 14.87 -13.26
N ILE A 61 -11.81 14.89 -14.57
CA ILE A 61 -11.45 13.69 -15.33
C ILE A 61 -10.15 13.07 -14.77
N ILE A 62 -9.11 13.88 -14.57
CA ILE A 62 -7.82 13.41 -14.06
C ILE A 62 -7.96 12.89 -12.63
N GLY A 63 -8.65 13.62 -11.76
CA GLY A 63 -8.88 13.22 -10.37
C GLY A 63 -9.70 11.94 -10.27
N THR A 64 -10.72 11.78 -11.13
CA THR A 64 -11.52 10.53 -11.21
C THR A 64 -10.65 9.36 -11.66
N ALA A 65 -9.82 9.54 -12.69
CA ALA A 65 -8.87 8.52 -13.13
C ALA A 65 -7.86 8.15 -12.02
N ALA A 66 -7.34 9.15 -11.30
CA ALA A 66 -6.43 8.94 -10.18
C ALA A 66 -7.06 8.12 -9.04
N VAL A 67 -8.33 8.39 -8.71
CA VAL A 67 -9.09 7.61 -7.72
C VAL A 67 -9.31 6.18 -8.20
N ILE A 68 -9.64 5.97 -9.47
CA ILE A 68 -9.79 4.62 -10.06
C ILE A 68 -8.47 3.85 -9.96
N PHE A 69 -7.36 4.43 -10.42
CA PHE A 69 -6.06 3.77 -10.36
C PHE A 69 -5.57 3.52 -8.93
N GLY A 70 -5.78 4.47 -8.01
CA GLY A 70 -5.48 4.28 -6.59
C GLY A 70 -6.30 3.13 -5.99
N THR A 71 -7.58 3.04 -6.32
CA THR A 71 -8.45 1.95 -5.86
C THR A 71 -7.99 0.60 -6.40
N LEU A 72 -7.67 0.51 -7.69
CA LEU A 72 -7.15 -0.71 -8.31
C LEU A 72 -5.83 -1.17 -7.68
N ASN A 73 -4.93 -0.22 -7.36
CA ASN A 73 -3.67 -0.53 -6.70
C ASN A 73 -3.88 -1.10 -5.29
N VAL A 74 -4.71 -0.44 -4.47
CA VAL A 74 -5.04 -0.89 -3.11
C VAL A 74 -5.71 -2.27 -3.13
N VAL A 75 -6.82 -2.40 -3.87
CA VAL A 75 -7.62 -3.63 -3.90
C VAL A 75 -6.82 -4.77 -4.50
N GLY A 76 -6.16 -4.55 -5.65
CA GLY A 76 -5.35 -5.55 -6.31
C GLY A 76 -4.18 -6.00 -5.43
N GLY A 77 -3.49 -5.06 -4.79
CA GLY A 77 -2.39 -5.35 -3.87
C GLY A 77 -2.82 -6.21 -2.69
N PHE A 78 -3.93 -5.89 -2.03
CA PHE A 78 -4.41 -6.67 -0.89
C PHE A 78 -4.92 -8.06 -1.29
N VAL A 79 -5.65 -8.18 -2.41
CA VAL A 79 -6.15 -9.49 -2.90
C VAL A 79 -5.01 -10.42 -3.29
N VAL A 80 -3.98 -9.90 -3.97
CA VAL A 80 -2.81 -10.71 -4.37
C VAL A 80 -2.00 -11.11 -3.13
N THR A 81 -1.81 -10.20 -2.19
CA THR A 81 -1.09 -10.47 -0.94
C THR A 81 -1.78 -11.56 -0.12
N ASP A 82 -3.11 -11.51 0.01
CA ASP A 82 -3.88 -12.51 0.74
C ASP A 82 -3.71 -13.90 0.11
N ARG A 83 -3.85 -14.01 -1.22
CA ARG A 83 -3.61 -15.27 -1.96
C ARG A 83 -2.19 -15.81 -1.78
N MET A 84 -1.19 -14.94 -1.74
CA MET A 84 0.20 -15.35 -1.48
C MET A 84 0.37 -15.88 -0.06
N LEU A 85 -0.25 -15.24 0.94
CA LEU A 85 -0.17 -15.66 2.34
C LEU A 85 -0.95 -16.95 2.61
N GLU A 86 -2.03 -17.22 1.87
CA GLU A 86 -2.75 -18.49 1.95
C GLU A 86 -1.87 -19.71 1.63
N MET A 87 -0.85 -19.54 0.78
CA MET A 87 0.09 -20.61 0.45
C MET A 87 0.94 -21.08 1.64
N PHE A 88 1.03 -20.27 2.71
CA PHE A 88 1.74 -20.62 3.95
C PHE A 88 0.83 -21.28 4.99
N LYS A 89 -0.50 -21.29 4.79
CA LYS A 89 -1.43 -21.98 5.68
C LYS A 89 -1.30 -23.50 5.47
N LYS A 90 -1.13 -24.26 6.55
CA LYS A 90 -1.15 -25.74 6.47
C LYS A 90 -2.50 -26.19 5.90
N LYS A 91 -2.48 -27.02 4.86
CA LYS A 91 -3.70 -27.65 4.34
C LYS A 91 -4.38 -28.43 5.48
N PRO A 92 -5.70 -28.31 5.68
CA PRO A 92 -6.40 -29.12 6.67
C PRO A 92 -6.19 -30.60 6.33
N VAL A 93 -5.78 -31.37 7.34
CA VAL A 93 -5.65 -32.83 7.21
C VAL A 93 -7.06 -33.37 6.98
N LYS A 94 -7.33 -33.88 5.77
CA LYS A 94 -8.55 -34.64 5.49
C LYS A 94 -8.53 -35.86 6.43
N LYS A 95 -9.38 -35.87 7.45
CA LYS A 95 -9.71 -37.12 8.16
C LYS A 95 -10.43 -38.00 7.13
N GLN A 96 -9.75 -39.05 6.69
CA GLN A 96 -10.33 -40.15 5.93
C GLN A 96 -11.29 -40.93 6.83
#